data_AF-A0A7I7VVR1-F1
#
_entry.id   AF-A0A7I7VVR1-F1
#
_cell.length_a   1.000
_cell.length_b   1.000
_cell.length_c   1.000
_cell.angle_alpha   90.00
_cell.angle_beta   90.00
_cell.angle_gamma   90.00
#
_symmetry.space_group_name_H-M   'P 1'
#
loop_
_entity.id
_entity.type
_entity.pdbx_description
1 polymer ?
#
loop_
_entity_poly.entity_id
_entity_poly.type
_entity_poly.pdbx_seq_one_letter_code
_entity_poly.pdbx_strand_id
1 'polypeptide(L)'
;MLVIVWTGVPLYLMLGYVAVPFVETLLIGAGFVVALLVAGAVLYNISAVFYGVRWPNLWPNTFTHHEFFHGFTAAAASCHFAAVWLVVT
;
A
#
# COMPACT_ATOMS: atom_id res chain seq x y z
N MET A 1 -10.03 8.12 -19.27
CA MET A 1 -9.89 7.09 -18.22
C MET A 1 -8.43 6.68 -17.99
N LEU A 2 -7.65 6.31 -19.02
CA LEU A 2 -6.21 5.99 -18.87
C LEU A 2 -5.38 7.13 -18.27
N VAL A 3 -5.56 8.38 -18.72
CA VAL A 3 -4.82 9.54 -18.19
C VAL A 3 -5.01 9.69 -16.68
N ILE A 4 -6.23 9.55 -16.16
CA ILE A 4 -6.53 9.66 -14.72
C ILE A 4 -5.88 8.54 -13.92
N VAL A 5 -5.85 7.31 -14.46
CA VAL A 5 -5.18 6.17 -13.81
C VAL A 5 -3.67 6.44 -13.74
N TRP A 6 -3.06 6.86 -14.84
CA TRP A 6 -1.61 7.03 -14.93
C TRP A 6 -1.09 8.34 -14.33
N THR A 7 -1.93 9.33 -14.07
CA THR A 7 -1.54 10.49 -13.25
C THR A 7 -1.82 10.25 -11.77
N GLY A 8 -2.96 9.63 -11.42
CA GLY A 8 -3.35 9.39 -10.03
C GLY A 8 -2.49 8.33 -9.34
N VAL A 9 -2.35 7.15 -9.93
CA VAL A 9 -1.63 6.01 -9.32
C VAL A 9 -0.20 6.38 -8.88
N PRO A 10 0.66 7.00 -9.72
CA PRO A 10 2.02 7.34 -9.28
C PRO A 10 2.05 8.43 -8.21
N LEU A 11 1.13 9.40 -8.23
CA LEU A 11 1.06 10.43 -7.19
C LEU A 11 0.71 9.83 -5.83
N TYR A 12 -0.28 8.95 -5.79
CA TYR A 12 -0.67 8.24 -4.57
C TYR A 12 0.42 7.28 -4.08
N LEU A 13 1.13 6.59 -4.99
CA LEU A 13 2.27 5.76 -4.63
C LEU A 13 3.39 6.58 -3.98
N MET A 14 3.76 7.73 -4.57
CA MET A 14 4.80 8.60 -4.01
C MET A 14 4.47 9.10 -2.61
N LEU A 15 3.20 9.44 -2.35
CA LEU A 15 2.74 9.84 -1.02
C LEU A 15 2.95 8.73 0.03
N GLY A 16 2.91 7.46 -0.37
CA GLY A 16 3.13 6.32 0.53
C GLY A 16 4.54 6.19 1.10
N TYR A 17 5.54 6.90 0.56
CA TYR A 17 6.94 6.81 0.96
C TYR A 17 7.39 7.90 1.94
N VAL A 18 6.47 8.70 2.49
CA VAL A 18 6.78 9.78 3.46
C VAL A 18 7.50 9.28 4.71
N ALA A 19 7.37 8.00 5.07
CA ALA A 19 8.06 7.41 6.20
C ALA A 19 9.56 7.14 5.96
N VAL A 20 10.04 7.09 4.71
CA VAL A 20 11.42 6.71 4.37
C VAL A 20 12.48 7.61 5.02
N PRO A 21 12.35 8.95 5.03
CA PRO A 21 13.32 9.83 5.69
C PRO A 21 13.45 9.60 7.21
N PHE A 22 12.48 8.93 7.82
CA PHE A 22 12.44 8.67 9.27
C PHE A 22 12.87 7.25 9.64
N VAL A 23 13.37 6.46 8.68
CA VAL A 23 13.67 5.04 8.89
C VAL A 23 14.70 4.80 10.00
N GLU A 24 15.72 5.66 10.12
CA GLU A 24 16.74 5.55 11.18
C GLU A 24 16.10 5.73 12.57
N THR A 25 15.32 6.80 12.74
CA THR A 25 14.57 7.08 13.98
C THR A 25 13.65 5.91 14.34
N LEU A 26 12.94 5.37 13.35
CA LEU A 26 12.04 4.24 13.55
C LEU A 26 12.78 2.95 13.89
N LEU A 27 13.96 2.70 13.32
CA LEU A 27 14.75 1.50 13.62
C LEU A 27 15.31 1.52 15.05
N ILE A 28 15.73 2.67 15.55
CA ILE A 28 16.28 2.83 16.91
C ILE A 28 15.19 2.67 17.97
N GLY A 29 14.02 3.28 17.75
CA GLY A 29 12.95 3.33 18.76
C GLY A 29 11.84 2.30 18.60
N ALA A 30 11.66 1.75 17.39
CA ALA A 30 10.47 0.98 17.02
C ALA A 30 10.73 0.00 15.86
N GLY A 31 11.84 -0.75 15.88
CA GLY A 31 12.26 -1.59 14.75
C GLY A 31 11.19 -2.55 14.20
N PHE A 32 10.29 -3.08 15.05
CA PHE A 32 9.17 -3.91 14.60
C PHE A 32 8.14 -3.14 13.74
N VAL A 33 7.94 -1.84 14.01
CA VAL A 33 7.07 -0.96 13.23
C VAL A 33 7.57 -0.84 11.79
N VAL A 34 8.89 -0.82 11.59
CA VAL A 34 9.49 -0.78 10.24
C VAL A 34 9.09 -2.02 9.43
N ALA A 35 9.01 -3.19 10.04
CA ALA A 35 8.56 -4.40 9.34
C ALA A 35 7.10 -4.29 8.85
N LEU A 36 6.22 -3.71 9.67
CA LEU A 36 4.82 -3.43 9.28
C LEU A 36 4.74 -2.40 8.16
N LEU A 37 5.56 -1.34 8.20
CA LEU A 37 5.61 -0.32 7.14
C LEU A 37 6.13 -0.91 5.83
N VAL A 38 7.15 -1.77 5.87
CA VAL A 38 7.68 -2.48 4.69
C VAL A 38 6.63 -3.44 4.14
N ALA A 39 5.98 -4.24 4.98
CA ALA A 39 4.91 -5.14 4.54
C ALA A 39 3.75 -4.37 3.90
N GLY A 40 3.32 -3.27 4.52
CA GLY A 40 2.30 -2.38 3.97
C GLY A 40 2.71 -1.77 2.63
N ALA A 41 3.96 -1.30 2.51
CA ALA A 41 4.48 -0.76 1.26
C ALA A 41 4.48 -1.82 0.15
N VAL A 42 4.93 -3.05 0.42
CA VAL A 42 4.90 -4.15 -0.57
C VAL A 42 3.48 -4.43 -1.04
N LEU A 43 2.51 -4.57 -0.12
CA LEU A 43 1.11 -4.80 -0.45
C LEU A 43 0.52 -3.66 -1.30
N TYR A 44 0.86 -2.41 -0.98
CA TYR A 44 0.36 -1.24 -1.69
C TYR A 44 0.95 -1.12 -3.12
N ASN A 45 2.22 -1.43 -3.30
CA ASN A 45 2.83 -1.47 -4.64
C ASN A 45 2.22 -2.60 -5.48
N ILE A 46 2.02 -3.78 -4.88
CA ILE A 46 1.36 -4.90 -5.54
C ILE A 46 -0.04 -4.49 -6.03
N SER A 47 -0.85 -3.87 -5.17
CA SER A 47 -2.20 -3.42 -5.56
C SER A 47 -2.16 -2.45 -6.73
N ALA A 48 -1.26 -1.46 -6.70
CA ALA A 48 -1.14 -0.44 -7.72
C ALA A 48 -0.70 -0.99 -9.09
N VAL A 49 0.27 -1.91 -9.10
CA VAL A 49 0.70 -2.59 -10.33
C VAL A 49 -0.47 -3.34 -10.96
N PHE A 50 -1.16 -4.17 -10.17
CA PHE A 50 -2.27 -4.99 -10.64
C PHE A 50 -3.48 -4.17 -11.10
N TYR A 51 -3.76 -3.07 -10.41
CA TYR A 51 -4.77 -2.11 -10.85
C TYR A 51 -4.41 -1.47 -12.20
N GLY A 52 -3.16 -1.02 -12.38
CA GLY A 52 -2.68 -0.38 -13.61
C GLY A 52 -2.70 -1.31 -14.83
N VAL A 53 -2.29 -2.58 -14.66
CA VAL A 53 -2.30 -3.57 -15.74
C VAL A 53 -3.67 -4.23 -15.96
N ARG A 54 -4.67 -3.91 -15.14
CA ARG A 54 -6.03 -4.47 -15.18
C ARG A 54 -6.07 -6.00 -15.08
N TRP A 55 -5.25 -6.55 -14.19
CA TRP A 55 -5.16 -7.97 -13.89
C TRP A 55 -4.99 -8.12 -12.37
N PRO A 56 -5.48 -9.17 -11.70
CA PRO A 56 -6.11 -10.38 -12.23
C PRO A 56 -7.60 -10.21 -12.50
N ASN A 57 -8.15 -11.07 -13.36
CA ASN A 57 -9.60 -11.22 -13.49
C ASN A 57 -9.99 -12.63 -13.03
N LEU A 58 -10.20 -12.78 -11.71
CA LEU A 58 -10.45 -14.09 -11.10
C LEU A 58 -11.89 -14.55 -11.34
N TRP A 59 -12.86 -13.65 -11.11
CA TRP A 59 -14.28 -13.88 -11.39
C TRP A 59 -14.85 -12.70 -12.18
N PRO A 60 -14.95 -12.79 -13.51
CA PRO A 60 -15.29 -11.67 -14.39
C PRO A 60 -16.58 -10.91 -14.06
N ASN A 61 -17.51 -11.55 -13.36
CA ASN A 61 -18.80 -10.96 -13.00
C ASN A 61 -18.81 -10.30 -11.62
N THR A 62 -17.83 -10.55 -10.75
CA THR A 62 -17.90 -10.17 -9.33
C THR A 62 -16.58 -9.82 -8.66
N PHE A 63 -15.44 -10.28 -9.18
CA PHE A 63 -14.13 -10.10 -8.54
C PHE A 63 -13.03 -9.99 -9.61
N THR A 64 -12.74 -8.75 -9.95
CA THR A 64 -11.78 -8.35 -10.95
C THR A 64 -10.59 -7.65 -10.28
N HIS A 65 -9.71 -7.08 -11.09
CA HIS A 65 -8.60 -6.23 -10.67
C HIS A 65 -8.99 -5.12 -9.68
N HIS A 66 -10.23 -4.62 -9.74
CA HIS A 66 -10.70 -3.55 -8.86
C HIS A 66 -10.88 -4.05 -7.42
N GLU A 67 -11.53 -5.20 -7.24
CA GLU A 67 -11.74 -5.85 -5.95
C GLU A 67 -10.41 -6.36 -5.37
N PHE A 68 -9.53 -6.90 -6.24
CA PHE A 68 -8.18 -7.28 -5.85
C PHE A 68 -7.37 -6.06 -5.33
N PHE A 69 -7.47 -4.92 -6.02
CA PHE A 69 -6.84 -3.67 -5.60
C PHE A 69 -7.35 -3.22 -4.23
N HIS A 70 -8.67 -3.24 -4.00
CA HIS A 70 -9.26 -2.88 -2.71
C HIS A 70 -8.77 -3.79 -1.58
N GLY A 71 -8.75 -5.11 -1.81
CA GLY A 71 -8.29 -6.08 -0.80
C GLY A 71 -6.84 -5.84 -0.38
N PHE A 72 -5.91 -5.71 -1.33
CA PHE A 72 -4.51 -5.45 -1.02
C PHE A 72 -4.29 -4.07 -0.40
N THR A 73 -5.02 -3.05 -0.86
CA THR A 73 -4.94 -1.70 -0.29
C THR A 73 -5.47 -1.66 1.15
N ALA A 74 -6.54 -2.39 1.46
CA ALA A 74 -7.06 -2.53 2.81
C ALA A 74 -6.07 -3.28 3.73
N ALA A 75 -5.40 -4.33 3.23
CA ALA A 75 -4.36 -5.03 3.97
C ALA A 75 -3.15 -4.13 4.24
N ALA A 76 -2.70 -3.35 3.24
CA ALA A 76 -1.64 -2.37 3.39
C ALA A 76 -1.98 -1.29 4.43
N ALA A 77 -3.20 -0.75 4.37
CA ALA A 77 -3.70 0.22 5.35
C ALA A 77 -3.77 -0.37 6.76
N SER A 78 -4.11 -1.67 6.89
CA SER A 78 -4.13 -2.35 8.18
C SER A 78 -2.73 -2.49 8.79
N CYS A 79 -1.71 -2.81 7.99
CA CYS A 79 -0.31 -2.79 8.43
C CYS A 79 0.13 -1.40 8.88
N HIS A 80 -0.20 -0.36 8.12
CA HIS A 80 0.13 1.01 8.47
C HIS A 80 -0.60 1.48 9.73
N PHE A 81 -1.88 1.13 9.89
CA PHE A 81 -2.65 1.42 11.08
C PHE A 81 -2.05 0.77 12.33
N ALA A 82 -1.69 -0.52 12.24
CA ALA A 82 -1.02 -1.22 13.34
C ALA A 82 0.33 -0.57 13.68
N ALA A 83 1.10 -0.17 12.67
CA ALA A 83 2.37 0.56 12.85
C ALA A 83 2.15 1.88 13.62
N VAL A 84 1.18 2.70 13.21
CA VAL A 84 0.84 3.95 13.91
C VAL A 84 0.36 3.68 15.32
N TRP A 85 -0.54 2.71 15.51
CA TRP A 85 -1.09 2.33 16.82
C TRP A 85 0.03 2.01 17.81
N LEU A 86 1.02 1.20 17.40
CA LEU A 86 2.14 0.81 18.26
C LEU A 86 3.12 1.96 18.58
N VAL A 87 3.11 3.04 17.79
CA VAL A 87 3.96 4.21 18.04
C VAL A 87 3.27 5.22 18.96
N VAL A 88 1.95 5.35 18.86
CA VAL A 88 1.18 6.35 19.62
C VAL A 88 0.74 5.87 21.01
N THR A 89 0.90 4.59 21.30
CA THR A 89 0.65 3.97 22.61
C THR A 89 1.94 3.79 23.39
#